data_AF-A0A7C4XUT0-F1
#
_entry.id   AF-A0A7C4XUT0-F1
#
_cell.length_a   1.000
_cell.length_b   1.000
_cell.length_c   1.000
_cell.angle_alpha   90.00
_cell.angle_beta   90.00
_cell.angle_gamma   90.00
#
_symmetry.space_group_name_H-M   'P 1'
#
loop_
_entity.id
_entity.type
_entity.pdbx_description
1 polymer ?
#
loop_
_entity_poly.entity_id
_entity_poly.type
_entity_poly.pdbx_seq_one_letter_code
_entity_poly.pdbx_strand_id
1 'polypeptide(L)'
;MAERSLEVNISPAIIKWARESGGFSVKEVANKLRTSEENYEKIETGKKNPTYRQLDILANYFKRPLATFFLPEPPEEPSIAASFRILPKSEEYLSKELHLAIRKARYYQSIANELMRDLGIDIKLKVPSVSINDDPIIIAQKERERFGISSIDKQLKWQNAYSAFNEWRSAVEQLNVLVFQYKFPLQSARGFSLMDKAPPVIVLNSSDNVLARIFTLFHEYGHILLESPEIYAEEEEI
;
A
#
# COMPACT_ATOMS: atom_id res chain seq x y z
N MET A 1 10.73 42.95 6.85
CA MET A 1 11.11 42.82 5.43
C MET A 1 10.36 41.62 4.89
N ALA A 2 9.52 41.79 3.87
CA ALA A 2 8.80 40.67 3.27
C ALA A 2 9.80 39.77 2.54
N GLU A 3 9.91 38.50 2.96
CA GLU A 3 10.66 37.50 2.20
C GLU A 3 10.14 37.48 0.77
N ARG A 4 11.01 37.74 -0.21
CA ARG A 4 10.66 37.60 -1.62
C ARG A 4 10.23 36.16 -1.86
N SER A 5 8.96 35.95 -2.18
CA SER A 5 8.46 34.65 -2.59
C SER A 5 9.02 34.31 -3.97
N LEU A 6 9.94 33.35 -4.02
CA LEU A 6 10.48 32.83 -5.28
C LEU A 6 9.39 32.03 -6.00
N GLU A 7 8.93 32.52 -7.15
CA GLU A 7 8.08 31.75 -8.05
C GLU A 7 8.90 30.69 -8.78
N VAL A 8 8.31 29.52 -8.98
CA VAL A 8 8.99 28.37 -9.57
C VAL A 8 8.17 27.86 -10.74
N ASN A 9 8.83 27.70 -11.89
CA ASN A 9 8.22 27.08 -13.05
C ASN A 9 8.27 25.55 -12.88
N ILE A 10 7.11 24.90 -13.00
CA ILE A 10 6.94 23.46 -12.84
C ILE A 10 5.90 22.96 -13.83
N SER A 11 5.93 21.65 -14.12
CA SER A 11 4.90 20.99 -14.94
C SER A 11 3.58 20.92 -14.17
N PRO A 12 2.49 21.55 -14.65
CA PRO A 12 1.19 21.52 -13.95
C PRO A 12 0.63 20.10 -13.79
N ALA A 13 0.94 19.22 -14.75
CA ALA A 13 0.57 17.81 -14.72
C ALA A 13 1.09 17.08 -13.47
N ILE A 14 2.26 17.47 -12.94
CA ILE A 14 2.83 16.84 -11.74
C ILE A 14 2.08 17.22 -10.48
N ILE A 15 1.65 18.47 -10.32
CA ILE A 15 0.83 18.85 -9.17
C ILE A 15 -0.47 18.08 -9.18
N LYS A 16 -1.14 18.03 -10.35
CA LYS A 16 -2.39 17.30 -10.52
C LYS A 16 -2.22 15.82 -10.17
N TRP A 17 -1.21 15.18 -10.76
CA TRP A 17 -0.89 13.77 -10.47
C TRP A 17 -0.59 13.53 -8.99
N ALA A 18 0.22 14.39 -8.35
CA ALA A 18 0.58 14.21 -6.94
C ALA A 18 -0.62 14.35 -6.01
N ARG A 19 -1.57 15.24 -6.35
CA ARG A 19 -2.85 15.41 -5.65
C ARG A 19 -3.75 14.19 -5.83
N GLU A 20 -4.00 13.79 -7.08
CA GLU A 20 -4.95 12.71 -7.42
C GLU A 20 -4.45 11.36 -6.95
N SER A 21 -3.18 11.01 -7.20
CA SER A 21 -2.57 9.76 -6.71
C SER A 21 -2.54 9.66 -5.17
N GLY A 22 -2.53 10.80 -4.49
CA GLY A 22 -2.57 10.88 -3.03
C GLY A 22 -3.96 10.89 -2.41
N GLY A 23 -5.03 10.87 -3.22
CA GLY A 23 -6.41 10.94 -2.71
C GLY A 23 -6.77 12.30 -2.11
N PHE A 24 -6.20 13.40 -2.61
CA PHE A 24 -6.48 14.75 -2.12
C PHE A 24 -7.51 15.47 -3.00
N SER A 25 -8.49 16.12 -2.37
CA SER A 25 -9.41 17.01 -3.08
C SER A 25 -8.80 18.40 -3.30
N VAL A 26 -9.26 19.12 -4.32
CA VAL A 26 -8.90 20.52 -4.60
C VAL A 26 -9.09 21.40 -3.36
N LYS A 27 -10.24 21.26 -2.69
CA LYS A 27 -10.60 21.98 -1.47
C LYS A 27 -9.60 21.79 -0.33
N GLU A 28 -9.17 20.56 -0.09
CA GLU A 28 -8.20 20.26 0.98
C GLU A 28 -6.84 20.87 0.71
N VAL A 29 -6.39 20.83 -0.55
CA VAL A 29 -5.10 21.41 -0.93
C VAL A 29 -5.14 22.94 -0.86
N ALA A 30 -6.22 23.56 -1.34
CA ALA A 30 -6.43 25.01 -1.22
C ALA A 30 -6.41 25.47 0.24
N ASN A 31 -7.13 24.76 1.11
CA ASN A 31 -7.11 24.99 2.56
C ASN A 31 -5.70 24.83 3.16
N LYS A 32 -4.97 23.79 2.76
CA LYS A 32 -3.60 23.56 3.23
C LYS A 32 -2.64 24.68 2.83
N LEU A 33 -2.81 25.22 1.63
CA LEU A 33 -2.07 26.37 1.12
C LEU A 33 -2.58 27.72 1.61
N ARG A 34 -3.69 27.75 2.38
CA ARG A 34 -4.38 28.96 2.84
C ARG A 34 -4.74 29.89 1.67
N THR A 35 -5.30 29.30 0.60
CA THR A 35 -5.74 30.01 -0.61
C THR A 35 -7.14 29.55 -1.02
N SER A 36 -7.75 30.24 -1.98
CA SER A 36 -9.05 29.82 -2.54
C SER A 36 -8.89 28.65 -3.51
N GLU A 37 -9.95 27.85 -3.67
CA GLU A 37 -9.99 26.74 -4.64
C GLU A 37 -9.65 27.23 -6.06
N GLU A 38 -10.25 28.36 -6.48
CA GLU A 38 -9.96 28.99 -7.76
C GLU A 38 -8.48 29.36 -7.95
N ASN A 39 -7.81 29.83 -6.89
CA ASN A 39 -6.39 30.16 -6.96
C ASN A 39 -5.51 28.91 -7.05
N TYR A 40 -5.89 27.82 -6.38
CA TYR A 40 -5.21 26.55 -6.51
C TYR A 40 -5.42 25.92 -7.90
N GLU A 41 -6.63 25.99 -8.44
CA GLU A 41 -6.91 25.53 -9.80
C GLU A 41 -6.09 26.27 -10.86
N LYS A 42 -5.85 27.58 -10.67
CA LYS A 42 -4.92 28.34 -11.53
C LYS A 42 -3.50 27.80 -11.46
N ILE A 43 -3.06 27.30 -10.31
CA ILE A 43 -1.75 26.64 -10.15
C ILE A 43 -1.75 25.29 -10.89
N GLU A 44 -2.77 24.46 -10.67
CA GLU A 44 -2.87 23.13 -11.26
C GLU A 44 -3.07 23.16 -12.79
N THR A 45 -3.69 24.22 -13.32
CA THR A 45 -3.85 24.43 -14.78
C THR A 45 -2.67 25.15 -15.43
N GLY A 46 -1.65 25.55 -14.66
CA GLY A 46 -0.49 26.28 -15.17
C GLY A 46 -0.74 27.75 -15.51
N LYS A 47 -1.91 28.29 -15.17
CA LYS A 47 -2.23 29.72 -15.31
C LYS A 47 -1.50 30.59 -14.29
N LYS A 48 -0.96 29.99 -13.24
CA LYS A 48 -0.19 30.64 -12.17
C LYS A 48 0.94 29.73 -11.71
N ASN A 49 2.13 30.27 -11.50
CA ASN A 49 3.23 29.51 -10.90
C ASN A 49 3.09 29.45 -9.37
N PRO A 50 3.34 28.29 -8.75
CA PRO A 50 3.47 28.22 -7.30
C PRO A 50 4.79 28.87 -6.85
N THR A 51 4.80 29.31 -5.60
CA THR A 51 6.04 29.71 -4.93
C THR A 51 6.80 28.48 -4.42
N TYR A 52 8.12 28.59 -4.24
CA TYR A 52 8.94 27.51 -3.67
C TYR A 52 8.39 27.05 -2.31
N ARG A 53 7.93 27.99 -1.48
CA ARG A 53 7.31 27.69 -0.18
C ARG A 53 6.01 26.90 -0.32
N GLN A 54 5.17 27.23 -1.31
CA GLN A 54 3.97 26.44 -1.59
C GLN A 54 4.34 25.04 -2.06
N LEU A 55 5.35 24.89 -2.93
CA LEU A 55 5.84 23.57 -3.36
C LEU A 55 6.36 22.74 -2.19
N ASP A 56 7.13 23.34 -1.27
CA ASP A 56 7.61 22.64 -0.07
C ASP A 56 6.45 22.19 0.84
N ILE A 57 5.42 23.02 1.01
CA ILE A 57 4.21 22.64 1.75
C ILE A 57 3.49 21.47 1.06
N LEU A 58 3.34 21.52 -0.27
CA LEU A 58 2.70 20.46 -1.06
C LEU A 58 3.50 19.16 -1.01
N ALA A 59 4.83 19.22 -1.14
CA ALA A 59 5.71 18.06 -1.05
C ALA A 59 5.55 17.33 0.29
N ASN A 60 5.60 18.10 1.39
CA ASN A 60 5.39 17.56 2.73
C ASN A 60 3.97 17.03 2.96
N TYR A 61 2.96 17.65 2.35
CA TYR A 61 1.56 17.26 2.49
C TYR A 61 1.23 15.99 1.69
N PHE A 62 1.67 15.92 0.43
CA PHE A 62 1.51 14.75 -0.45
C PHE A 62 2.49 13.61 -0.13
N LYS A 63 3.41 13.84 0.81
CA LYS A 63 4.47 12.91 1.20
C LYS A 63 5.34 12.49 0.02
N ARG A 64 5.62 13.43 -0.89
CA ARG A 64 6.48 13.27 -2.07
C ARG A 64 7.75 14.08 -1.85
N PRO A 65 8.93 13.60 -2.29
CA PRO A 65 10.13 14.43 -2.31
C PRO A 65 9.90 15.73 -3.09
N LEU A 66 10.45 16.84 -2.61
CA LEU A 66 10.31 18.13 -3.28
C LEU A 66 10.84 18.08 -4.73
N ALA A 67 11.92 17.33 -4.96
CA ALA A 67 12.50 17.11 -6.29
C ALA A 67 11.51 16.54 -7.31
N THR A 68 10.49 15.79 -6.88
CA THR A 68 9.48 15.22 -7.78
C THR A 68 8.72 16.30 -8.56
N PHE A 69 8.49 17.49 -7.98
CA PHE A 69 7.77 18.59 -8.63
C PHE A 69 8.56 19.25 -9.77
N PHE A 70 9.84 18.94 -9.89
CA PHE A 70 10.74 19.47 -10.92
C PHE A 70 10.96 18.49 -12.09
N LEU A 71 10.29 17.33 -12.07
CA LEU A 71 10.31 16.44 -13.24
C LEU A 71 9.54 17.10 -14.41
N PRO A 72 9.85 16.74 -15.67
CA PRO A 72 9.13 17.26 -16.83
C PRO A 72 7.70 16.70 -16.91
N GLU A 73 7.51 15.46 -16.49
CA GLU A 73 6.24 14.74 -16.55
C GLU A 73 6.03 13.85 -15.31
N PRO A 74 4.78 13.48 -14.99
CA PRO A 74 4.49 12.56 -13.90
C PRO A 74 5.20 11.21 -14.10
N PRO A 75 5.83 10.63 -13.06
CA PRO A 75 6.42 9.31 -13.17
C PRO A 75 5.33 8.24 -13.32
N GLU A 76 5.67 7.13 -13.95
CA GLU A 76 4.76 5.98 -14.06
C GLU A 76 4.45 5.40 -12.66
N GLU A 77 3.18 5.45 -12.28
CA GLU A 77 2.68 4.85 -11.04
C GLU A 77 1.39 4.08 -11.36
N PRO A 78 1.33 2.76 -11.06
CA PRO A 78 0.12 1.98 -11.27
C PRO A 78 -1.05 2.59 -10.49
N SER A 79 -2.23 2.66 -11.12
CA SER A 79 -3.42 3.08 -10.39
C SER A 79 -3.78 2.04 -9.31
N ILE A 80 -4.33 2.53 -8.21
CA ILE A 80 -4.81 1.66 -7.12
C ILE A 80 -5.94 0.77 -7.64
N ALA A 81 -6.86 1.31 -8.44
CA ALA A 81 -7.94 0.56 -9.09
C ALA A 81 -7.46 -0.59 -9.99
N ALA A 82 -6.29 -0.45 -10.64
CA ALA A 82 -5.72 -1.53 -11.44
C ALA A 82 -4.99 -2.59 -10.59
N SER A 83 -4.58 -2.22 -9.37
CA SER A 83 -3.81 -3.07 -8.47
C SER A 83 -4.67 -4.01 -7.64
N PHE A 84 -5.95 -3.68 -7.48
CA PHE A 84 -6.88 -4.38 -6.62
C PHE A 84 -8.21 -4.52 -7.35
N ARG A 85 -8.88 -5.67 -7.22
CA ARG A 85 -10.30 -5.76 -7.59
C ARG A 85 -11.12 -4.99 -6.56
N ILE A 86 -11.13 -3.67 -6.68
CA ILE A 86 -11.91 -2.77 -5.84
C ILE A 86 -13.34 -2.77 -6.41
N LEU A 87 -14.32 -3.13 -5.58
CA LEU A 87 -15.71 -2.89 -5.94
C LEU A 87 -15.89 -1.38 -6.13
N PRO A 88 -16.53 -0.89 -7.21
CA PRO A 88 -16.59 0.54 -7.54
C PRO A 88 -17.07 1.47 -6.42
N LYS A 89 -17.79 0.95 -5.43
CA LYS A 89 -18.28 1.70 -4.26
C LYS A 89 -17.21 1.95 -3.18
N SER A 90 -16.09 1.21 -3.15
CA SER A 90 -15.07 1.35 -2.10
C SER A 90 -13.94 2.33 -2.42
N GLU A 91 -13.87 2.89 -3.64
CA GLU A 91 -12.87 3.92 -4.00
C GLU A 91 -13.03 5.21 -3.19
N GLU A 92 -14.26 5.62 -2.85
CA GLU A 92 -14.52 6.82 -2.03
C GLU A 92 -14.04 6.68 -0.57
N TYR A 93 -13.71 5.46 -0.12
CA TYR A 93 -13.34 5.15 1.27
C TYR A 93 -11.84 4.93 1.48
N LEU A 94 -11.02 5.11 0.43
CA LEU A 94 -9.57 4.99 0.54
C LEU A 94 -8.98 6.22 1.24
N SER A 95 -8.54 6.04 2.47
CA SER A 95 -7.84 7.08 3.23
C SER A 95 -6.47 7.40 2.64
N LYS A 96 -5.99 8.63 2.85
CA LYS A 96 -4.66 9.10 2.43
C LYS A 96 -3.54 8.25 3.02
N GLU A 97 -3.75 7.76 4.25
CA GLU A 97 -2.87 6.85 4.94
C GLU A 97 -2.76 5.51 4.20
N LEU A 98 -3.87 4.98 3.68
CA LEU A 98 -3.89 3.77 2.86
C LEU A 98 -3.21 4.01 1.50
N HIS A 99 -3.48 5.13 0.81
CA HIS A 99 -2.74 5.52 -0.40
C HIS A 99 -1.22 5.55 -0.15
N LEU A 100 -0.79 6.13 0.97
CA LEU A 100 0.62 6.19 1.34
C LEU A 100 1.18 4.79 1.65
N ALA A 101 0.41 3.93 2.33
CA ALA A 101 0.81 2.57 2.64
C ALA A 101 1.02 1.74 1.36
N ILE A 102 0.10 1.83 0.40
CA ILE A 102 0.21 1.18 -0.92
C ILE A 102 1.47 1.66 -1.64
N ARG A 103 1.68 2.98 -1.72
CA ARG A 103 2.87 3.55 -2.37
C ARG A 103 4.18 3.09 -1.72
N LYS A 104 4.24 3.06 -0.39
CA LYS A 104 5.42 2.54 0.34
C LYS A 104 5.65 1.06 0.07
N ALA A 105 4.58 0.26 0.10
CA ALA A 105 4.66 -1.17 -0.20
C ALA A 105 5.19 -1.43 -1.61
N ARG A 106 4.70 -0.70 -2.61
CA ARG A 106 5.19 -0.72 -4.00
C ARG A 106 6.67 -0.37 -4.11
N TYR A 107 7.09 0.69 -3.45
CA TYR A 107 8.48 1.13 -3.44
C TYR A 107 9.42 0.08 -2.83
N TYR A 108 9.04 -0.51 -1.69
CA TYR A 108 9.85 -1.57 -1.10
C TYR A 108 9.79 -2.88 -1.88
N GLN A 109 8.68 -3.18 -2.55
CA GLN A 109 8.58 -4.30 -3.48
C GLN A 109 9.56 -4.15 -4.64
N SER A 110 9.68 -2.95 -5.23
CA SER A 110 10.64 -2.73 -6.32
C SER A 110 12.08 -2.85 -5.86
N ILE A 111 12.42 -2.29 -4.70
CA ILE A 111 13.77 -2.44 -4.11
C ILE A 111 14.08 -3.92 -3.83
N ALA A 112 13.14 -4.64 -3.22
CA ALA A 112 13.34 -6.06 -2.92
C ALA A 112 13.49 -6.88 -4.20
N ASN A 113 12.70 -6.59 -5.24
CA ASN A 113 12.84 -7.25 -6.54
C ASN A 113 14.24 -7.06 -7.13
N GLU A 114 14.72 -5.82 -7.18
CA GLU A 114 16.05 -5.46 -7.69
C GLU A 114 17.15 -6.18 -6.89
N LEU A 115 17.12 -6.05 -5.55
CA LEU A 115 18.11 -6.67 -4.68
C LEU A 115 18.12 -8.20 -4.77
N MET A 116 16.96 -8.84 -4.84
CA MET A 116 16.87 -10.29 -4.98
C MET A 116 17.45 -10.76 -6.32
N ARG A 117 17.19 -10.02 -7.41
CA ARG A 117 17.78 -10.31 -8.73
C ARG A 117 19.30 -10.18 -8.71
N ASP A 118 19.83 -9.10 -8.14
CA ASP A 118 21.27 -8.86 -8.05
C ASP A 118 21.99 -9.92 -7.21
N LEU A 119 21.33 -10.43 -6.17
CA LEU A 119 21.84 -11.51 -5.32
C LEU A 119 21.60 -12.92 -5.90
N GLY A 120 20.94 -13.04 -7.06
CA GLY A 120 20.59 -14.34 -7.66
C GLY A 120 19.56 -15.16 -6.86
N ILE A 121 18.75 -14.49 -6.04
CA ILE A 121 17.66 -15.10 -5.26
C ILE A 121 16.40 -15.15 -6.11
N ASP A 122 15.71 -16.30 -6.16
CA ASP A 122 14.43 -16.40 -6.85
C ASP A 122 13.38 -15.46 -6.22
N ILE A 123 12.79 -14.61 -7.03
CA ILE A 123 11.73 -13.65 -6.67
C ILE A 123 10.35 -14.29 -6.66
N LYS A 124 10.19 -15.47 -7.27
CA LYS A 124 8.90 -16.12 -7.41
C LYS A 124 8.43 -16.70 -6.08
N LEU A 125 7.11 -16.73 -5.94
CA LEU A 125 6.43 -17.40 -4.85
C LEU A 125 6.79 -18.89 -4.87
N LYS A 126 7.20 -19.44 -3.72
CA LYS A 126 7.64 -20.83 -3.58
C LYS A 126 6.48 -21.80 -3.29
N VAL A 127 5.33 -21.59 -3.93
CA VAL A 127 4.13 -22.40 -3.70
C VAL A 127 3.48 -22.81 -5.03
N PRO A 128 2.85 -23.99 -5.07
CA PRO A 128 2.03 -24.36 -6.22
C PRO A 128 0.77 -23.50 -6.29
N SER A 129 0.28 -23.27 -7.52
CA SER A 129 -1.03 -22.63 -7.74
C SER A 129 -2.14 -23.51 -7.16
N VAL A 130 -3.15 -22.86 -6.56
CA VAL A 130 -4.32 -23.50 -5.94
C VAL A 130 -5.58 -23.07 -6.69
N SER A 131 -6.54 -23.99 -6.84
CA SER A 131 -7.85 -23.70 -7.43
C SER A 131 -8.89 -23.39 -6.36
N ILE A 132 -9.87 -22.54 -6.69
CA ILE A 132 -11.05 -22.30 -5.84
C ILE A 132 -11.89 -23.56 -5.59
N ASN A 133 -11.75 -24.58 -6.45
CA ASN A 133 -12.44 -25.86 -6.32
C ASN A 133 -11.69 -26.86 -5.42
N ASP A 134 -10.48 -26.54 -4.99
CA ASP A 134 -9.72 -27.40 -4.08
C ASP A 134 -10.34 -27.39 -2.67
N ASP A 135 -10.22 -28.50 -1.95
CA ASP A 135 -10.67 -28.58 -0.56
C ASP A 135 -9.79 -27.67 0.33
N PRO A 136 -10.36 -26.61 0.94
CA PRO A 136 -9.60 -25.66 1.74
C PRO A 136 -8.93 -26.31 2.97
N ILE A 137 -9.50 -27.38 3.52
CA ILE A 137 -8.92 -28.11 4.66
C ILE A 137 -7.63 -28.81 4.24
N ILE A 138 -7.64 -29.46 3.07
CA ILE A 138 -6.46 -30.15 2.53
C ILE A 138 -5.36 -29.14 2.18
N ILE A 139 -5.71 -28.01 1.56
CA ILE A 139 -4.75 -26.96 1.25
C ILE A 139 -4.14 -26.37 2.54
N ALA A 140 -4.96 -26.05 3.53
CA ALA A 140 -4.48 -25.54 4.82
C ALA A 140 -3.51 -26.52 5.51
N GLN A 141 -3.77 -27.83 5.45
CA GLN A 141 -2.85 -28.84 5.97
C GLN A 141 -1.50 -28.85 5.24
N LYS A 142 -1.52 -28.87 3.90
CA LYS A 142 -0.30 -28.80 3.09
C LYS A 142 0.53 -27.55 3.37
N GLU A 143 -0.12 -26.40 3.52
CA GLU A 143 0.57 -25.15 3.80
C GLU A 143 1.14 -25.14 5.22
N ARG A 144 0.46 -25.72 6.21
CA ARG A 144 1.03 -25.92 7.55
C ARG A 144 2.26 -26.82 7.55
N GLU A 145 2.27 -27.87 6.73
CA GLU A 145 3.46 -28.70 6.53
C GLU A 145 4.59 -27.89 5.90
N ARG A 146 4.29 -27.08 4.87
CA ARG A 146 5.25 -26.18 4.22
C ARG A 146 5.86 -25.16 5.18
N PHE A 147 5.06 -24.61 6.08
CA PHE A 147 5.51 -23.71 7.15
C PHE A 147 6.36 -24.41 8.23
N GLY A 148 6.42 -25.74 8.24
CA GLY A 148 7.05 -26.51 9.32
C GLY A 148 6.31 -26.38 10.66
N ILE A 149 4.98 -26.18 10.60
CA ILE A 149 4.07 -26.04 11.74
C ILE A 149 2.93 -27.07 11.60
N SER A 150 3.30 -28.32 11.30
CA SER A 150 2.36 -29.43 11.12
C SER A 150 1.70 -29.87 12.43
N SER A 151 2.42 -29.84 13.56
CA SER A 151 1.86 -30.18 14.88
C SER A 151 1.41 -28.96 15.69
N ILE A 152 0.41 -29.18 16.57
CA ILE A 152 -0.08 -28.16 17.49
C ILE A 152 0.94 -27.84 18.60
N ASP A 153 1.84 -28.78 18.93
CA ASP A 153 2.82 -28.64 20.00
C ASP A 153 3.73 -27.43 19.82
N LYS A 154 4.06 -27.09 18.57
CA LYS A 154 4.87 -25.91 18.27
C LYS A 154 4.11 -24.62 18.59
N GLN A 155 2.79 -24.61 18.38
CA GLN A 155 1.93 -23.47 18.65
C GLN A 155 1.65 -23.29 20.15
N LEU A 156 1.45 -24.39 20.87
CA LEU A 156 1.23 -24.38 22.31
C LEU A 156 2.44 -23.85 23.09
N LYS A 157 3.63 -23.85 22.48
CA LYS A 157 4.86 -23.26 23.05
C LYS A 157 4.92 -21.73 22.90
N TRP A 158 4.08 -21.12 22.07
CA TRP A 158 4.08 -19.68 21.87
C TRP A 158 3.46 -18.97 23.08
N GLN A 159 4.23 -18.07 23.67
CA GLN A 159 3.90 -17.46 24.96
C GLN A 159 2.67 -16.53 24.91
N ASN A 160 2.42 -15.90 23.76
CA ASN A 160 1.33 -14.96 23.57
C ASN A 160 1.03 -14.76 22.08
N ALA A 161 -0.06 -14.03 21.80
CA ALA A 161 -0.51 -13.76 20.43
C ALA A 161 0.50 -13.00 19.56
N TYR A 162 1.35 -12.14 20.15
CA TYR A 162 2.42 -11.46 19.40
C TYR A 162 3.53 -12.42 18.99
N SER A 163 3.89 -13.36 19.88
CA SER A 163 4.85 -14.41 19.57
C SER A 163 4.32 -15.30 18.44
N ALA A 164 3.05 -15.71 18.52
CA ALA A 164 2.38 -16.46 17.46
C ALA A 164 2.37 -15.68 16.13
N PHE A 165 2.03 -14.40 16.15
CA PHE A 165 2.04 -13.55 14.96
C PHE A 165 3.42 -13.48 14.29
N ASN A 166 4.49 -13.31 15.07
CA ASN A 166 5.84 -13.24 14.52
C ASN A 166 6.27 -14.56 13.86
N GLU A 167 5.94 -15.69 14.48
CA GLU A 167 6.21 -17.02 13.92
C GLU A 167 5.44 -17.26 12.63
N TRP A 168 4.15 -16.91 12.59
CA TRP A 168 3.35 -17.02 11.37
C TRP A 168 3.83 -16.11 10.26
N ARG A 169 4.18 -14.86 10.59
CA ARG A 169 4.76 -13.91 9.64
C ARG A 169 6.06 -14.46 9.05
N SER A 170 6.97 -14.96 9.88
CA SER A 170 8.24 -15.55 9.43
C SER A 170 8.00 -16.74 8.50
N ALA A 171 7.03 -17.60 8.81
CA ALA A 171 6.68 -18.74 7.98
C ALA A 171 6.18 -18.33 6.58
N VAL A 172 5.37 -17.27 6.49
CA VAL A 172 4.92 -16.71 5.20
C VAL A 172 6.08 -16.03 4.45
N GLU A 173 6.93 -15.26 5.14
CA GLU A 173 8.07 -14.57 4.54
C GLU A 173 9.10 -15.53 3.91
N GLN A 174 9.26 -16.73 4.48
CA GLN A 174 10.13 -17.78 3.94
C GLN A 174 9.72 -18.29 2.55
N LEU A 175 8.47 -18.04 2.14
CA LEU A 175 7.94 -18.42 0.83
C LEU A 175 8.14 -17.36 -0.25
N ASN A 176 9.00 -16.37 0.01
CA ASN A 176 9.22 -15.18 -0.82
C ASN A 176 7.99 -14.26 -0.90
N VAL A 177 7.23 -14.12 0.20
CA VAL A 177 6.18 -13.12 0.35
C VAL A 177 6.68 -12.00 1.26
N LEU A 178 6.62 -10.74 0.83
CA LEU A 178 7.01 -9.63 1.71
C LEU A 178 5.84 -9.25 2.61
N VAL A 179 6.02 -9.25 3.94
CA VAL A 179 4.96 -8.87 4.87
C VAL A 179 5.31 -7.53 5.54
N PHE A 180 4.52 -6.50 5.27
CA PHE A 180 4.66 -5.18 5.90
C PHE A 180 3.54 -4.89 6.89
N GLN A 181 3.81 -3.98 7.83
CA GLN A 181 2.83 -3.50 8.80
C GLN A 181 2.78 -1.97 8.73
N TYR A 182 1.62 -1.41 8.43
CA TYR A 182 1.39 0.04 8.41
C TYR A 182 0.17 0.41 9.25
N LYS A 183 0.05 1.70 9.61
CA LYS A 183 -1.14 2.22 10.28
C LYS A 183 -1.98 2.97 9.27
N PHE A 184 -3.24 2.58 9.15
CA PHE A 184 -4.27 3.31 8.42
C PHE A 184 -5.62 3.08 9.11
N PRO A 185 -6.64 3.92 8.83
CA PRO A 185 -7.98 3.74 9.38
C PRO A 185 -8.56 2.36 9.05
N LEU A 186 -9.16 1.70 10.06
CA LEU A 186 -9.70 0.34 9.91
C LEU A 186 -10.86 0.30 8.90
N GLN A 187 -11.66 1.37 8.84
CA GLN A 187 -12.74 1.50 7.86
C GLN A 187 -12.24 1.51 6.41
N SER A 188 -10.96 1.83 6.16
CA SER A 188 -10.41 1.76 4.81
C SER A 188 -10.00 0.34 4.44
N ALA A 189 -9.34 -0.39 5.35
CA ALA A 189 -8.96 -1.79 5.18
C ALA A 189 -8.37 -2.37 6.48
N ARG A 190 -8.45 -3.70 6.61
CA ARG A 190 -7.68 -4.47 7.62
C ARG A 190 -6.33 -4.96 7.11
N GLY A 191 -6.19 -5.12 5.80
CA GLY A 191 -4.97 -5.52 5.11
C GLY A 191 -5.19 -5.51 3.60
N PHE A 192 -4.14 -5.76 2.84
CA PHE A 192 -4.21 -5.91 1.39
C PHE A 192 -2.99 -6.66 0.84
N SER A 193 -3.09 -7.18 -0.38
CA SER A 193 -2.01 -7.88 -1.07
C SER A 193 -1.69 -7.28 -2.45
N LEU A 194 -0.41 -7.29 -2.85
CA LEU A 194 0.06 -6.83 -4.16
C LEU A 194 0.73 -7.99 -4.90
N MET A 195 0.25 -8.31 -6.10
CA MET A 195 0.64 -9.53 -6.83
C MET A 195 0.97 -9.33 -8.32
N ASP A 196 0.68 -8.15 -8.87
CA ASP A 196 1.05 -7.75 -10.24
C ASP A 196 2.57 -7.70 -10.47
N LYS A 197 3.36 -7.68 -9.40
CA LYS A 197 4.83 -7.78 -9.43
C LYS A 197 5.30 -8.79 -8.39
N ALA A 198 6.44 -9.42 -8.67
CA ALA A 198 7.13 -10.29 -7.72
C ALA A 198 8.20 -9.51 -6.93
N PRO A 199 8.60 -9.95 -5.73
CA PRO A 199 7.86 -10.89 -4.90
C PRO A 199 6.48 -10.32 -4.49
N PRO A 200 5.46 -11.16 -4.28
CA PRO A 200 4.18 -10.68 -3.79
C PRO A 200 4.31 -10.04 -2.41
N VAL A 201 3.43 -9.10 -2.11
CA VAL A 201 3.44 -8.34 -0.85
C VAL A 201 2.11 -8.54 -0.13
N ILE A 202 2.16 -8.72 1.18
CA ILE A 202 1.03 -8.58 2.10
C ILE A 202 1.30 -7.35 2.99
N VAL A 203 0.29 -6.50 3.15
CA VAL A 203 0.33 -5.39 4.10
C VAL A 203 -0.77 -5.59 5.13
N LEU A 204 -0.40 -5.51 6.40
CA LEU A 204 -1.32 -5.65 7.53
C LEU A 204 -1.53 -4.32 8.24
N ASN A 205 -2.77 -4.06 8.65
CA ASN A 205 -3.08 -2.88 9.46
C ASN A 205 -2.65 -3.10 10.91
N SER A 206 -1.58 -2.42 11.32
CA SER A 206 -1.07 -2.45 12.69
C SER A 206 -1.92 -1.70 13.71
N SER A 207 -2.98 -1.01 13.27
CA SER A 207 -4.02 -0.45 14.16
C SER A 207 -4.99 -1.53 14.65
N ASP A 208 -5.08 -2.68 13.97
CA ASP A 208 -5.93 -3.79 14.39
C ASP A 208 -5.28 -4.61 15.52
N ASN A 209 -6.10 -5.35 16.26
CA ASN A 209 -5.62 -6.25 17.29
C ASN A 209 -4.82 -7.41 16.66
N VAL A 210 -3.85 -7.93 17.42
CA VAL A 210 -2.90 -8.92 16.90
C VAL A 210 -3.56 -10.22 16.41
N LEU A 211 -4.68 -10.64 17.00
CA LEU A 211 -5.41 -11.85 16.57
C LEU A 211 -6.07 -11.64 15.20
N ALA A 212 -6.73 -10.48 15.02
CA ALA A 212 -7.29 -10.10 13.73
C ALA A 212 -6.20 -9.98 12.65
N ARG A 213 -5.02 -9.44 12.98
CA ARG A 213 -3.90 -9.41 12.02
C ARG A 213 -3.39 -10.79 11.63
N ILE A 214 -3.42 -11.78 12.53
CA ILE A 214 -3.07 -13.18 12.17
C ILE A 214 -4.09 -13.71 11.16
N PHE A 215 -5.38 -13.47 11.41
CA PHE A 215 -6.43 -13.83 10.46
C PHE A 215 -6.22 -13.14 9.11
N THR A 216 -6.01 -11.82 9.10
CA THR A 216 -5.76 -11.04 7.88
C THR A 216 -4.53 -11.53 7.12
N LEU A 217 -3.44 -11.89 7.83
CA LEU A 217 -2.25 -12.46 7.19
C LEU A 217 -2.59 -13.69 6.35
N PHE A 218 -3.38 -14.62 6.89
CA PHE A 218 -3.77 -15.82 6.17
C PHE A 218 -4.88 -15.59 5.15
N HIS A 219 -5.74 -14.60 5.38
CA HIS A 219 -6.74 -14.16 4.39
C HIS A 219 -6.04 -13.65 3.13
N GLU A 220 -5.09 -12.71 3.26
CA GLU A 220 -4.31 -12.18 2.14
C GLU A 220 -3.39 -13.24 1.51
N TYR A 221 -2.85 -14.15 2.33
CA TYR A 221 -2.09 -15.27 1.79
C TYR A 221 -2.96 -16.20 0.94
N GLY A 222 -4.21 -16.45 1.34
CA GLY A 222 -5.18 -17.18 0.53
C GLY A 222 -5.43 -16.53 -0.83
N HIS A 223 -5.58 -15.20 -0.87
CA HIS A 223 -5.70 -14.43 -2.12
C HIS A 223 -4.49 -14.61 -3.03
N ILE A 224 -3.28 -14.64 -2.45
CA ILE A 224 -2.04 -14.92 -3.18
C ILE A 224 -2.05 -16.33 -3.76
N LEU A 225 -2.45 -17.35 -2.99
CA LEU A 225 -2.52 -18.74 -3.46
C LEU A 225 -3.51 -18.94 -4.62
N LEU A 226 -4.62 -18.20 -4.60
CA LEU A 226 -5.68 -18.24 -5.60
C LEU A 226 -5.45 -17.28 -6.77
N GLU A 227 -4.34 -16.52 -6.76
CA GLU A 227 -4.03 -15.50 -7.75
C GLU A 227 -5.15 -14.44 -7.94
N SER A 228 -5.89 -14.10 -6.87
CA SER A 228 -7.01 -13.14 -6.89
C SER A 228 -6.83 -12.03 -5.85
N PRO A 229 -6.22 -10.87 -6.19
CA PRO A 229 -6.03 -9.77 -5.25
C PRO A 229 -7.33 -8.97 -5.02
N GLU A 230 -7.79 -8.91 -3.77
CA GLU A 230 -8.96 -8.13 -3.34
C GLU A 230 -8.62 -7.26 -2.12
N ILE A 231 -9.18 -6.05 -2.04
CA ILE A 231 -9.20 -5.26 -0.79
C ILE A 231 -10.60 -5.40 -0.20
N TYR A 232 -10.68 -5.98 0.99
CA TYR A 232 -11.90 -5.96 1.79
C TYR A 232 -11.95 -4.66 2.61
N ALA A 233 -12.81 -3.73 2.19
CA ALA A 233 -13.34 -2.68 3.05
C ALA A 233 -14.61 -3.25 3.72
N GLU A 234 -14.74 -3.12 5.05
CA GLU A 234 -15.97 -3.52 5.73
C GLU A 234 -17.12 -2.62 5.22
N GLU A 235 -18.16 -3.23 4.65
CA GLU A 235 -19.44 -2.55 4.52
C GLU A 235 -19.99 -2.34 5.94
N GLU A 236 -20.28 -1.10 6.32
CA GLU A 236 -21.11 -0.86 7.51
C GLU A 236 -22.45 -1.56 7.26
N GLU A 237 -22.75 -2.61 8.04
CA GLU A 237 -24.11 -3.12 8.15
C GLU A 237 -25.00 -1.95 8.62
N ILE A 238 -25.87 -1.48 7.72
CA ILE A 238 -26.89 -0.45 7.98
C ILE A 238 -27.92 -0.96 9.00
#